data_AF-A0A5B1KWC0-F1
#
_entry.id   AF-A0A5B1KWC0-F1
#
_cell.length_a   1.000
_cell.length_b   1.000
_cell.length_c   1.000
_cell.angle_alpha   90.00
_cell.angle_beta   90.00
_cell.angle_gamma   90.00
#
_symmetry.space_group_name_H-M   'P 1'
#
loop_
_entity.id
_entity.type
_entity.pdbx_description
1 polymer ?
#
loop_
_entity_poly.entity_id
_entity_poly.type
_entity_poly.pdbx_seq_one_letter_code
_entity_poly.pdbx_strand_id
1 'polypeptide(L)'
;FAFNSCPLRRIPQRYVIGTSTRISLGNFKLPKHFNDDYFKKNKKCVKRTVKRKEGDDIFATKKEKYVPSEQRKTDQKTVDEAVIKAIGARPDKKVLRGYLKAAFGLRSSQYP
;
A
#
# COMPACT_ATOMS: atom_id res chain seq x y z
N PHE A 1 1.09 6.97 1.51
CA PHE A 1 0.68 7.64 0.26
C PHE A 1 1.53 8.86 -0.12
N ALA A 2 1.99 9.67 0.84
CA ALA A 2 2.50 11.02 0.60
C ALA A 2 3.67 11.19 -0.39
N PHE A 3 4.50 10.16 -0.64
CA PHE A 3 5.66 10.28 -1.53
C PHE A 3 5.55 9.44 -2.82
N ASN A 4 5.09 8.19 -2.72
CA ASN A 4 5.17 7.21 -3.79
C ASN A 4 3.81 6.63 -4.21
N SER A 5 2.71 7.29 -3.79
CA SER A 5 1.34 6.85 -4.07
C SER A 5 1.03 5.40 -3.66
N CYS A 6 1.82 4.84 -2.74
CA CYS A 6 1.60 3.49 -2.21
C CYS A 6 0.70 3.56 -0.97
N PRO A 7 -0.43 2.82 -0.95
CA PRO A 7 -1.21 2.60 0.26
C PRO A 7 -0.53 1.61 1.20
N LEU A 8 -1.02 1.56 2.44
CA LEU A 8 -0.79 0.45 3.36
C LEU A 8 -1.23 -0.86 2.67
N ARG A 9 -0.26 -1.71 2.37
CA ARG A 9 -0.45 -2.92 1.60
C ARG A 9 0.43 -4.04 2.14
N ARG A 10 -0.10 -5.25 2.09
CA ARG A 10 0.66 -6.47 2.32
C ARG A 10 1.32 -6.96 1.04
N ILE A 11 2.60 -7.28 1.14
CA ILE A 11 3.44 -7.79 0.05
C ILE A 11 4.25 -8.96 0.63
N PRO A 12 4.31 -10.12 -0.05
CA PRO A 12 5.14 -11.21 0.41
C PRO A 12 6.62 -10.88 0.18
N GLN A 13 7.48 -11.35 1.08
CA GLN A 13 8.90 -11.00 1.12
C GLN A 13 9.65 -11.32 -0.19
N ARG A 14 9.24 -12.39 -0.89
CA ARG A 14 9.84 -12.81 -2.17
C ARG A 14 9.74 -11.76 -3.29
N TYR A 15 8.83 -10.79 -3.19
CA TYR A 15 8.67 -9.73 -4.20
C TYR A 15 9.32 -8.40 -3.79
N VAL A 16 10.16 -8.38 -2.76
CA VAL A 16 10.80 -7.16 -2.27
C VAL A 16 12.31 -7.33 -2.23
N ILE A 17 13.04 -6.29 -2.66
CA ILE A 17 14.49 -6.18 -2.49
C ILE A 17 14.74 -5.37 -1.21
N GLY A 18 15.44 -5.96 -0.24
CA GLY A 18 15.84 -5.26 0.97
C GLY A 18 16.99 -4.29 0.67
N THR A 19 16.72 -3.00 0.68
CA THR A 19 17.76 -1.97 0.52
C THR A 19 18.51 -1.75 1.85
N SER A 20 19.72 -1.17 1.78
CA SER A 20 20.54 -0.88 2.96
C SER A 20 20.01 0.28 3.81
N THR A 21 19.16 1.14 3.23
CA THR A 21 18.60 2.32 3.91
C THR A 21 17.58 1.91 4.96
N ARG A 22 17.84 2.26 6.22
CA ARG A 22 16.95 1.97 7.36
C ARG A 22 16.31 3.24 7.89
N ILE A 23 15.03 3.20 8.25
CA ILE A 23 14.30 4.28 8.90
C ILE A 23 13.83 3.76 10.26
N SER A 24 14.33 4.37 11.35
CA SER A 24 13.85 4.05 12.69
C SER A 24 12.58 4.85 12.98
N LEU A 25 11.53 4.16 13.40
CA LEU A 25 10.25 4.76 13.82
C LEU A 25 10.18 4.97 15.34
N GLY A 26 11.29 4.74 16.06
CA GLY A 26 11.35 4.88 17.52
C GLY A 26 10.27 4.05 18.22
N ASN A 27 9.44 4.72 19.01
CA ASN A 27 8.40 4.09 19.84
C ASN A 27 7.05 3.88 19.11
N PHE A 28 7.03 3.96 17.78
CA PHE A 28 5.78 3.78 17.04
C PHE A 28 5.23 2.36 17.19
N LYS A 29 4.02 2.25 17.75
CA LYS A 29 3.29 0.98 17.88
C LYS A 29 2.25 0.86 16.79
N LEU A 30 2.23 -0.30 16.13
CA LEU A 30 1.19 -0.62 15.17
C LEU A 30 -0.15 -0.82 15.90
N PRO A 31 -1.24 -0.21 15.41
CA PRO A 31 -2.58 -0.48 15.91
C PRO A 31 -2.95 -1.97 15.85
N LYS A 32 -3.61 -2.47 16.90
CA LYS A 32 -3.99 -3.89 17.05
C LYS A 32 -4.97 -4.39 15.99
N HIS A 33 -5.69 -3.49 15.30
CA HIS A 33 -6.65 -3.85 14.27
C HIS A 33 -6.01 -4.20 12.92
N PHE A 34 -4.69 -4.03 12.75
CA PHE A 34 -3.97 -4.40 11.54
C PHE A 34 -3.72 -5.92 11.43
N ASN A 35 -4.80 -6.65 11.21
CA ASN A 35 -4.79 -8.11 11.06
C ASN A 35 -5.07 -8.56 9.63
N ASP A 36 -4.99 -9.87 9.39
CA ASP A 36 -5.15 -10.49 8.07
C ASP A 36 -6.51 -10.18 7.46
N ASP A 37 -7.54 -10.16 8.29
CA ASP A 37 -8.89 -9.81 7.87
C ASP A 37 -9.02 -8.33 7.48
N TYR A 38 -8.24 -7.44 8.10
CA TYR A 38 -8.24 -6.02 7.74
C TYR A 38 -7.75 -5.80 6.31
N PHE A 39 -6.74 -6.54 5.85
CA PHE A 39 -6.20 -6.41 4.49
C PHE A 39 -6.84 -7.34 3.46
N LYS A 40 -7.79 -8.17 3.89
CA LYS A 40 -8.54 -9.07 3.01
C LYS A 40 -9.23 -8.27 1.92
N LYS A 41 -9.17 -8.78 0.68
CA LYS A 41 -9.87 -8.16 -0.44
C LYS A 41 -11.37 -8.32 -0.26
N ASN A 42 -12.12 -7.25 -0.52
CA ASN A 42 -13.58 -7.29 -0.56
C ASN A 42 -14.01 -8.26 -1.67
N LYS A 43 -14.64 -9.38 -1.29
CA LYS A 43 -15.07 -10.43 -2.22
C LYS A 43 -16.03 -9.90 -3.30
N LYS A 44 -16.81 -8.85 -2.99
CA LYS A 44 -17.70 -8.15 -3.92
C LYS A 44 -16.95 -7.49 -5.09
N CYS A 45 -15.74 -6.97 -4.85
CA CYS A 45 -14.91 -6.34 -5.88
C CYS A 45 -14.08 -7.35 -6.69
N VAL A 46 -14.00 -8.62 -6.25
CA VAL A 46 -13.14 -9.66 -6.84
C VAL A 46 -13.93 -10.67 -7.66
N LYS A 47 -15.22 -10.89 -7.34
CA LYS A 47 -15.98 -11.98 -7.95
C LYS A 47 -16.67 -11.55 -9.26
N ARG A 48 -16.21 -12.17 -10.35
CA ARG A 48 -17.02 -12.60 -11.51
C ARG A 48 -18.16 -13.59 -11.13
N THR A 49 -18.29 -13.91 -9.85
CA THR A 49 -19.23 -14.87 -9.25
C THR A 49 -20.04 -14.21 -8.13
N VAL A 50 -20.80 -13.17 -8.46
CA VAL A 50 -22.09 -12.97 -7.79
C VAL A 50 -22.83 -14.31 -7.95
N LYS A 51 -23.39 -14.88 -6.87
CA LYS A 51 -24.26 -16.06 -7.00
C LYS A 51 -25.36 -15.64 -7.97
N ARG A 52 -25.29 -16.14 -9.21
CA ARG A 52 -26.26 -15.85 -10.26
C ARG A 52 -27.59 -16.39 -9.75
N LYS A 53 -28.62 -15.55 -9.72
CA LYS A 53 -29.99 -16.05 -9.72
C LYS A 53 -30.24 -16.58 -11.14
N GLU A 54 -30.99 -17.67 -11.29
CA GLU A 54 -31.44 -18.11 -12.61
C GLU A 54 -32.17 -16.94 -13.29
N GLY A 55 -31.64 -16.47 -14.43
CA GLY A 55 -32.24 -15.40 -15.24
C GLY A 55 -31.45 -14.10 -15.41
N ASP A 56 -30.30 -13.90 -14.72
CA ASP A 56 -29.52 -12.66 -14.88
C ASP A 56 -28.63 -12.66 -16.14
N ASP A 57 -28.70 -11.57 -16.93
CA ASP A 57 -27.94 -11.34 -18.16
C ASP A 57 -26.42 -11.44 -17.94
N ILE A 58 -25.79 -12.36 -18.67
CA ILE A 58 -24.38 -12.75 -18.56
C ILE A 58 -23.44 -11.56 -18.85
N PHE A 59 -23.89 -10.58 -19.64
CA PHE A 59 -23.10 -9.41 -20.04
C PHE A 59 -23.24 -8.21 -19.08
N ALA A 60 -24.23 -8.22 -18.18
CA ALA A 60 -24.49 -7.12 -17.24
C ALA A 60 -23.67 -7.22 -15.93
N THR A 61 -22.44 -7.74 -15.95
CA THR A 61 -21.60 -7.79 -14.74
C THR A 61 -21.04 -6.41 -14.40
N LYS A 62 -21.84 -5.60 -13.69
CA LYS A 62 -21.35 -4.37 -13.05
C LYS A 62 -20.33 -4.75 -11.97
N LYS A 63 -19.05 -4.75 -12.33
CA LYS A 63 -17.96 -4.86 -11.36
C LYS A 63 -18.03 -3.65 -10.44
N GLU A 64 -18.43 -3.84 -9.20
CA GLU A 64 -18.38 -2.78 -8.19
C GLU A 64 -16.92 -2.30 -8.04
N LYS A 65 -16.67 -1.03 -8.39
CA LYS A 65 -15.36 -0.40 -8.20
C LYS A 65 -15.05 -0.38 -6.70
N TYR A 66 -13.86 -0.80 -6.34
CA TYR A 66 -13.41 -0.76 -4.94
C TYR A 66 -13.29 0.70 -4.49
N VAL A 67 -14.06 1.07 -3.47
CA VAL A 67 -13.96 2.36 -2.78
C VAL A 67 -13.32 2.12 -1.41
N PRO A 68 -12.22 2.82 -1.06
CA PRO A 68 -11.62 2.72 0.27
C PRO A 68 -12.60 3.20 1.35
N SER A 69 -12.72 2.42 2.43
CA SER A 69 -13.47 2.84 3.62
C SER A 69 -12.81 4.05 4.29
N GLU A 70 -13.60 4.82 5.03
CA GLU A 70 -13.09 5.98 5.78
C GLU A 70 -12.03 5.57 6.81
N GLN A 71 -12.25 4.43 7.48
CA GLN A 71 -11.27 3.83 8.39
C GLN A 71 -9.91 3.58 7.72
N ARG A 72 -9.88 3.07 6.48
CA ARG A 72 -8.61 2.86 5.75
C ARG A 72 -7.93 4.19 5.41
N LYS A 73 -8.69 5.27 5.19
CA LYS A 73 -8.14 6.60 4.95
C LYS A 73 -7.54 7.21 6.22
N THR A 74 -8.22 7.06 7.37
CA THR A 74 -7.70 7.55 8.66
C THR A 74 -6.46 6.79 9.09
N ASP A 75 -6.49 5.45 8.99
CA ASP A 75 -5.36 4.59 9.31
C ASP A 75 -4.14 4.93 8.43
N GLN A 76 -4.35 5.17 7.13
CA GLN A 76 -3.27 5.61 6.24
C GLN A 76 -2.62 6.92 6.72
N LYS A 77 -3.42 7.93 7.09
CA LYS A 77 -2.92 9.22 7.53
C LYS A 77 -2.09 9.09 8.81
N THR A 78 -2.58 8.35 9.80
CA THR A 78 -1.87 8.17 11.09
C THR A 78 -0.49 7.54 10.91
N VAL A 79 -0.38 6.50 10.07
CA VAL A 79 0.90 5.84 9.79
C VAL A 79 1.81 6.72 8.94
N ASP A 80 1.26 7.36 7.91
CA ASP A 80 2.03 8.27 7.04
C ASP A 80 2.62 9.43 7.85
N GLU A 81 1.88 10.03 8.78
CA GLU A 81 2.38 11.11 9.64
C GLU A 81 3.59 10.70 10.48
N ALA A 82 3.56 9.50 11.07
CA ALA A 82 4.67 8.97 11.84
C ALA A 82 5.93 8.77 10.96
N VAL A 83 5.75 8.20 9.77
CA VAL A 83 6.83 7.97 8.81
C VAL A 83 7.40 9.30 8.27
N ILE A 84 6.54 10.28 7.97
CA ILE A 84 6.96 11.60 7.50
C ILE A 84 7.78 12.33 8.56
N LYS A 85 7.37 12.24 9.84
CA LYS A 85 8.13 12.80 10.97
C LYS A 85 9.50 12.15 11.08
N ALA A 86 9.58 10.82 11.01
CA ALA A 86 10.84 10.08 11.06
C ALA A 86 11.78 10.44 9.90
N ILE A 87 11.25 10.59 8.68
CA ILE A 87 12.03 11.04 7.51
C ILE A 87 12.47 12.50 7.68
N GLY A 88 11.61 13.35 8.23
CA GLY A 88 11.87 14.79 8.42
C GLY A 88 12.96 15.09 9.44
N ALA A 89 13.18 14.21 10.41
CA ALA A 89 14.23 14.34 11.42
C ALA A 89 15.64 14.04 10.88
N ARG A 90 15.76 13.42 9.71
CA ARG A 90 17.05 13.04 9.14
C ARG A 90 17.74 14.19 8.40
N PRO A 91 19.08 14.21 8.34
CA PRO A 91 19.83 15.20 7.56
C PRO A 91 19.60 15.04 6.04
N ASP A 92 19.47 13.80 5.55
CA ASP A 92 19.30 13.44 4.14
C ASP A 92 17.83 13.50 3.66
N LYS A 93 16.93 14.14 4.43
CA LYS A 93 15.48 14.17 4.16
C LYS A 93 15.10 14.60 2.74
N LYS A 94 15.83 15.55 2.14
CA LYS A 94 15.56 16.04 0.78
C LYS A 94 15.82 14.94 -0.25
N VAL A 95 16.97 14.27 -0.13
CA VAL A 95 17.37 13.17 -1.02
C VAL A 95 16.44 11.98 -0.83
N LEU A 96 16.13 11.62 0.42
CA LEU A 96 15.27 10.47 0.70
C LEU A 96 13.84 10.65 0.17
N ARG A 97 13.29 11.87 0.23
CA ARG A 97 11.98 12.18 -0.38
C ARG A 97 12.00 12.04 -1.90
N GLY A 98 13.09 12.45 -2.55
CA GLY A 98 13.30 12.27 -3.99
C GLY A 98 13.44 10.79 -4.35
N TYR A 99 14.24 10.06 -3.56
CA TYR A 99 14.45 8.62 -3.71
C TYR A 99 13.15 7.83 -3.64
N LEU A 100 12.30 8.11 -2.63
CA LEU A 100 11.00 7.44 -2.49
C LEU A 100 10.04 7.76 -3.64
N LYS A 101 10.15 8.94 -4.27
CA LYS A 101 9.33 9.31 -5.45
C LYS A 101 9.80 8.63 -6.73
N ALA A 102 11.08 8.25 -6.82
CA ALA A 102 11.66 7.68 -8.01
C ALA A 102 11.29 6.20 -8.16
N ALA A 103 11.03 5.77 -9.40
CA ALA A 103 10.88 4.36 -9.72
C ALA A 103 12.25 3.69 -9.83
N PHE A 104 12.37 2.45 -9.37
CA PHE A 104 13.56 1.64 -9.60
C PHE A 104 13.58 1.13 -11.04
N GLY A 105 14.75 1.22 -11.68
CA GLY A 105 14.99 0.66 -13.00
C GLY A 105 16.48 0.55 -13.26
N LEU A 106 16.90 -0.53 -13.92
CA LEU A 106 18.27 -0.72 -14.37
C LEU A 106 18.42 -0.09 -15.75
N ARG A 107 19.46 0.72 -15.92
CA ARG A 107 19.85 1.30 -17.22
C ARG A 107 20.83 0.37 -17.94
N SER A 108 21.13 0.69 -19.20
CA SER A 108 22.19 0.00 -19.94
C SER A 108 23.48 -0.02 -19.10
N SER A 109 24.13 -1.19 -19.03
CA SER A 109 25.33 -1.46 -18.23
C SER A 109 25.16 -1.46 -16.71
N GLN A 110 23.93 -1.54 -16.18
CA GLN A 110 23.68 -1.80 -14.76
C GLN A 110 23.23 -3.26 -14.55
N TYR A 111 23.82 -3.93 -13.56
CA TYR A 111 23.53 -5.32 -13.23
C TYR A 111 22.79 -5.43 -11.88
N PRO A 112 21.92 -6.45 -11.71
CA PRO A 112 21.23 -6.73 -10.44
C PRO A 112 22.16 -7.14 -9.30
#